data_AF-A0A2R4ZPT4-F1
#
_entry.id   AF-A0A2R4ZPT4-F1
#
_cell.length_a   1.000
_cell.length_b   1.000
_cell.length_c   1.000
_cell.angle_alpha   90.00
_cell.angle_beta   90.00
_cell.angle_gamma   90.00
#
_symmetry.space_group_name_H-M   'P 1'
#
loop_
_entity.id
_entity.type
_entity.pdbx_description
1 polymer ?
#
loop_
_entity_poly.entity_id
_entity_poly.type
_entity_poly.pdbx_seq_one_letter_code
_entity_poly.pdbx_strand_id
1 'polypeptide(L)'
;MKIYRGSLVIDTSMIKLLDDRGVSRLLEYLVKISLGDLYRVFIAVSPFNANITYRGSRVYRVSISYGAFIISPSTHDTNPRDLGEVFSTICNEGEDANRLCWYLSEDVWADVRILVPKISLDPLDQCSREYGEPLARLGLSIARDARSRILCLARGDRLTINDPDASYLIIPTGMDSGYKDYLVDHVGGYRHPIAALLMGRRVRCGDQEDLELPKDSEIIVRSSDGNALLYNIYDIAYVFGCKPWPEDLLFKIPAIYASTVAG
;
A
#
# COMPACT_ATOMS: atom_id res chain seq x y z
N MET A 1 12.89 1.39 -12.90
CA MET A 1 12.95 2.87 -12.82
C MET A 1 14.18 3.33 -12.06
N LYS A 2 14.76 4.51 -12.38
CA LYS A 2 15.88 5.09 -11.63
C LYS A 2 15.37 5.77 -10.35
N ILE A 3 16.01 5.48 -9.22
CA ILE A 3 15.77 6.08 -7.91
C ILE A 3 17.05 6.78 -7.51
N TYR A 4 16.96 8.06 -7.15
CA TYR A 4 18.15 8.87 -6.93
C TYR A 4 18.81 8.62 -5.57
N ARG A 5 20.12 8.84 -5.50
CA ARG A 5 20.89 8.92 -4.27
C ARG A 5 20.23 9.87 -3.28
N GLY A 6 20.28 9.53 -2.00
CA GLY A 6 19.65 10.33 -0.95
C GLY A 6 18.14 10.15 -0.85
N SER A 7 17.52 9.28 -1.67
CA SER A 7 16.13 8.87 -1.44
C SER A 7 15.97 8.20 -0.08
N LEU A 8 14.84 8.47 0.57
CA LEU A 8 14.45 7.83 1.83
C LEU A 8 13.77 6.50 1.51
N VAL A 9 14.28 5.40 2.08
CA VAL A 9 13.74 4.04 1.96
C VAL A 9 13.16 3.64 3.30
N ILE A 10 11.90 3.22 3.30
CA ILE A 10 11.16 2.78 4.48
C ILE A 10 10.94 1.27 4.37
N ASP A 11 11.48 0.53 5.33
CA ASP A 11 11.43 -0.93 5.39
C ASP A 11 10.08 -1.42 5.92
N THR A 12 9.26 -2.01 5.05
CA THR A 12 7.93 -2.50 5.43
C THR A 12 7.97 -3.66 6.41
N SER A 13 9.07 -4.42 6.47
CA SER A 13 9.25 -5.52 7.43
C SER A 13 9.38 -5.04 8.88
N MET A 14 9.79 -3.78 9.05
CA MET A 14 9.96 -3.13 10.35
C MET A 14 8.74 -2.32 10.76
N ILE A 15 7.68 -2.22 9.92
CA ILE A 15 6.48 -1.43 10.25
C ILE A 15 5.67 -2.03 11.40
N LYS A 16 5.93 -3.28 11.81
CA LYS A 16 5.43 -3.83 13.09
C LYS A 16 5.81 -2.98 14.31
N LEU A 17 6.81 -2.10 14.20
CA LEU A 17 7.20 -1.13 15.23
C LEU A 17 6.19 0.01 15.39
N LEU A 18 5.36 0.27 14.37
CA LEU A 18 4.31 1.29 14.41
C LEU A 18 2.99 0.67 14.89
N ASP A 19 2.19 1.43 15.64
CA ASP A 19 0.79 1.09 15.88
C ASP A 19 -0.08 1.45 14.66
N ASP A 20 -1.37 1.13 14.71
CA ASP A 20 -2.28 1.34 13.57
C ASP A 20 -2.42 2.82 13.20
N ARG A 21 -2.25 3.71 14.20
CA ARG A 21 -2.25 5.16 14.01
C ARG A 21 -0.98 5.62 13.29
N GLY A 22 0.18 5.09 13.66
CA GLY A 22 1.46 5.34 13.01
C GLY A 22 1.45 4.89 11.55
N VAL A 23 0.89 3.71 11.27
CA VAL A 23 0.71 3.22 9.89
C VAL A 23 -0.22 4.14 9.10
N SER A 24 -1.38 4.51 9.65
CA SER A 24 -2.32 5.41 8.97
C SER A 24 -1.67 6.76 8.62
N ARG A 25 -0.95 7.36 9.57
CA ARG A 25 -0.20 8.61 9.34
C ARG A 25 0.85 8.45 8.24
N LEU A 26 1.60 7.35 8.24
CA LEU A 26 2.58 7.07 7.19
C LEU A 26 1.92 7.08 5.81
N LEU A 27 0.78 6.40 5.64
CA LEU A 27 0.05 6.38 4.37
C LEU A 27 -0.41 7.77 3.94
N GLU A 28 -0.99 8.55 4.85
CA GLU A 28 -1.41 9.94 4.60
C GLU A 28 -0.24 10.82 4.16
N TYR A 29 0.93 10.68 4.80
CA TYR A 29 2.14 11.41 4.42
C TYR A 29 2.65 11.02 3.04
N LEU A 30 2.67 9.72 2.71
CA LEU A 30 3.06 9.26 1.38
C LEU A 30 2.18 9.88 0.29
N VAL A 31 0.86 9.90 0.49
CA VAL A 31 -0.08 10.56 -0.42
C VAL A 31 0.20 12.05 -0.52
N LYS A 32 0.34 12.74 0.62
CA LYS A 32 0.62 14.19 0.65
C LYS A 32 1.89 14.56 -0.12
N ILE A 33 2.94 13.75 0.00
CA ILE A 33 4.20 13.98 -0.72
C ILE A 33 4.01 13.77 -2.21
N SER A 34 3.29 12.72 -2.60
CA SER A 34 3.02 12.42 -4.02
C SER A 34 2.18 13.47 -4.74
N LEU A 35 1.52 14.37 -3.99
CA LEU A 35 0.80 15.53 -4.55
C LEU A 35 1.72 16.71 -4.86
N GLY A 36 2.93 16.75 -4.30
CA GLY A 36 3.92 17.80 -4.57
C GLY A 36 4.83 17.46 -5.74
N ASP A 37 5.44 18.48 -6.35
CA ASP A 37 6.32 18.28 -7.52
C ASP A 37 7.76 17.93 -7.15
N LEU A 38 8.16 18.13 -5.88
CA LEU A 38 9.55 18.00 -5.44
C LEU A 38 10.00 16.54 -5.26
N TYR A 39 9.05 15.65 -4.96
CA TYR A 39 9.33 14.25 -4.65
C TYR A 39 8.35 13.33 -5.34
N ARG A 40 8.82 12.12 -5.64
CA ARG A 40 8.00 11.00 -6.07
C ARG A 40 8.00 9.94 -4.98
N VAL A 41 6.85 9.31 -4.80
CA VAL A 41 6.73 8.14 -3.94
C VAL A 41 6.67 6.90 -4.81
N PHE A 42 7.64 6.02 -4.63
CA PHE A 42 7.69 4.71 -5.26
C PHE A 42 7.35 3.63 -4.24
N ILE A 43 6.71 2.57 -4.73
CA ILE A 43 6.37 1.40 -3.96
C ILE A 43 7.01 0.19 -4.64
N ALA A 44 7.94 -0.46 -3.96
CA ALA A 44 8.48 -1.73 -4.40
C ALA A 44 7.49 -2.84 -4.03
N VAL A 45 6.96 -3.52 -5.03
CA VAL A 45 6.04 -4.67 -4.87
C VAL A 45 6.79 -6.01 -4.82
N SER A 46 8.12 -5.96 -4.85
CA SER A 46 9.05 -7.09 -4.80
C SER A 46 10.21 -6.78 -3.83
N PRO A 47 11.04 -7.78 -3.46
CA PRO A 47 12.18 -7.55 -2.59
C PRO A 47 13.10 -6.43 -3.09
N PHE A 48 13.37 -5.44 -2.24
CA PHE A 48 14.17 -4.27 -2.59
C PHE A 48 15.60 -4.41 -2.06
N ASN A 49 16.60 -4.24 -2.91
CA ASN A 49 18.02 -4.34 -2.57
C ASN A 49 18.73 -3.05 -2.91
N ALA A 50 19.48 -2.49 -1.97
CA ALA A 50 20.25 -1.27 -2.22
C ALA A 50 21.42 -1.10 -1.24
N ASN A 51 22.35 -0.23 -1.63
CA ASN A 51 23.35 0.31 -0.71
C ASN A 51 22.80 1.58 -0.05
N ILE A 52 22.92 1.64 1.27
CA ILE A 52 22.40 2.71 2.13
C ILE A 52 23.52 3.32 2.97
N THR A 53 23.37 4.60 3.29
CA THR A 53 24.25 5.29 4.24
C THR A 53 23.63 5.28 5.63
N TYR A 54 24.39 4.85 6.63
CA TYR A 54 24.00 4.94 8.03
C TYR A 54 25.02 5.74 8.85
N ARG A 55 24.52 6.65 9.70
CA ARG A 55 25.31 7.49 10.61
C ARG A 55 26.58 8.09 9.98
N GLY A 56 26.41 8.71 8.81
CA GLY A 56 27.34 9.70 8.28
C GLY A 56 28.64 9.20 7.62
N SER A 57 28.85 7.89 7.41
CA SER A 57 29.98 7.43 6.56
C SER A 57 30.00 5.95 6.19
N ARG A 58 29.29 5.08 6.91
CA ARG A 58 29.30 3.64 6.60
C ARG A 58 28.21 3.29 5.61
N VAL A 59 28.61 2.60 4.53
CA VAL A 59 27.69 2.03 3.54
C VAL A 59 27.35 0.61 3.96
N TYR A 60 26.06 0.32 4.03
CA TYR A 60 25.53 -1.01 4.29
C TYR A 60 24.72 -1.47 3.09
N ARG A 61 24.76 -2.77 2.81
CA ARG A 61 23.83 -3.38 1.85
C ARG A 61 22.61 -3.86 2.61
N VAL A 62 21.43 -3.41 2.20
CA VAL A 62 20.15 -3.88 2.74
C VAL A 62 19.39 -4.69 1.70
N SER A 63 18.65 -5.69 2.19
CA SER A 63 17.72 -6.50 1.43
C SER A 63 16.40 -6.51 2.20
N ILE A 64 15.40 -5.84 1.63
CA ILE A 64 14.06 -5.70 2.21
C ILE A 64 13.13 -6.65 1.49
N SER A 65 12.81 -7.77 2.12
CA SER A 65 12.13 -8.89 1.46
C SER A 65 10.63 -8.68 1.18
N TYR A 66 10.00 -7.73 1.85
CA TYR A 66 8.56 -7.45 1.72
C TYR A 66 8.28 -6.18 0.91
N GLY A 67 9.26 -5.70 0.13
CA GLY A 67 9.16 -4.43 -0.56
C GLY A 67 9.32 -3.23 0.36
N ALA A 68 9.32 -2.03 -0.22
CA ALA A 68 9.69 -0.80 0.46
C ALA A 68 8.87 0.38 -0.07
N PHE A 69 8.58 1.33 0.80
CA PHE A 69 8.20 2.67 0.35
C PHE A 69 9.47 3.48 0.13
N ILE A 70 9.53 4.21 -0.97
CA ILE A 70 10.73 4.95 -1.36
C ILE A 70 10.32 6.35 -1.75
N ILE A 71 10.79 7.35 -1.02
CA ILE A 71 10.55 8.75 -1.33
C ILE A 71 11.81 9.28 -2.02
N SER A 72 11.69 9.52 -3.31
CA SER A 72 12.79 9.95 -4.16
C SER A 72 12.60 11.38 -4.60
N PRO A 73 13.66 12.21 -4.64
CA PRO A 73 13.56 13.52 -5.22
C PRO A 73 13.16 13.45 -6.71
N SER A 74 12.39 14.41 -7.22
CA SER A 74 11.99 14.43 -8.64
C SER A 74 13.16 14.73 -9.58
N THR A 75 14.18 15.44 -9.09
CA THR A 75 15.40 15.80 -9.83
C THR A 75 16.64 15.60 -8.95
N HIS A 76 17.82 15.52 -9.56
CA HIS A 76 19.09 15.37 -8.83
C HIS A 76 19.43 16.56 -7.92
N ASP A 77 18.85 17.74 -8.17
CA ASP A 77 19.20 18.99 -7.49
C ASP A 77 18.35 19.25 -6.22
N THR A 78 17.32 18.44 -5.98
CA THR A 78 16.47 18.55 -4.80
C THR A 78 17.21 18.04 -3.56
N ASN A 79 17.34 18.89 -2.53
CA ASN A 79 18.07 18.56 -1.31
C ASN A 79 17.30 17.51 -0.46
N PRO A 80 17.90 16.36 -0.11
CA PRO A 80 17.24 15.35 0.73
C PRO A 80 16.96 15.80 2.17
N ARG A 81 17.60 16.88 2.65
CA ARG A 81 17.46 17.33 4.05
C ARG A 81 16.03 17.73 4.42
N ASP A 82 15.23 18.19 3.47
CA ASP A 82 13.86 18.65 3.73
C ASP A 82 12.89 17.49 4.06
N LEU A 83 13.22 16.25 3.64
CA LEU A 83 12.48 15.03 4.04
C LEU A 83 12.75 14.63 5.49
N GLY A 84 13.93 14.98 6.00
CA GLY A 84 14.41 14.55 7.31
C GLY A 84 13.55 15.08 8.46
N GLU A 85 13.06 16.32 8.36
CA GLU A 85 12.17 16.90 9.39
C GLU A 85 10.78 16.27 9.36
N VAL A 86 10.20 16.06 8.18
CA VAL A 86 8.83 15.51 8.00
C VAL A 86 8.73 14.06 8.46
N PHE A 87 9.75 13.24 8.19
CA PHE A 87 9.78 11.83 8.59
C PHE A 87 10.53 11.60 9.90
N SER A 88 11.06 12.64 10.54
CA SER A 88 11.77 12.48 11.82
C SER A 88 10.90 11.79 12.87
N THR A 89 9.59 12.05 12.88
CA THR A 89 8.67 11.42 13.85
C THR A 89 8.44 9.94 13.53
N ILE A 90 8.16 9.58 12.28
CA ILE A 90 7.90 8.19 11.88
C ILE A 90 9.18 7.34 11.94
N CYS A 91 10.30 7.90 11.49
CA CYS A 91 11.57 7.20 11.40
C CYS A 91 12.35 7.19 12.72
N ASN A 92 11.98 8.00 13.73
CA ASN A 92 12.65 8.04 15.04
C ASN A 92 11.77 7.66 16.24
N GLU A 93 10.59 7.07 16.02
CA GLU A 93 9.77 6.52 17.12
C GLU A 93 10.37 5.20 17.65
N GLY A 94 10.87 5.20 18.90
CA GLY A 94 11.32 4.02 19.66
C GLY A 94 12.85 3.79 19.72
N GLU A 95 13.30 2.90 20.61
CA GLU A 95 14.74 2.56 20.76
C GLU A 95 15.33 1.86 19.51
N ASP A 96 14.48 1.23 18.69
CA ASP A 96 14.81 0.57 17.42
C ASP A 96 14.60 1.42 16.16
N ALA A 97 14.22 2.70 16.33
CA ALA A 97 14.05 3.72 15.30
C ALA A 97 15.07 3.68 14.14
N ASN A 98 16.32 3.37 14.48
CA ASN A 98 17.44 3.30 13.56
C ASN A 98 17.32 2.20 12.47
N ARG A 99 16.24 1.40 12.44
CA ARG A 99 16.06 0.28 11.50
C ARG A 99 14.93 0.45 10.49
N LEU A 100 14.01 1.39 10.70
CA LEU A 100 12.83 1.55 9.84
C LEU A 100 13.16 2.31 8.55
N CYS A 101 14.01 3.34 8.65
CA CYS A 101 14.27 4.26 7.55
C CYS A 101 15.76 4.40 7.25
N TRP A 102 16.08 4.47 5.95
CA TRP A 102 17.46 4.53 5.47
C TRP A 102 17.58 5.46 4.27
N TYR A 103 18.74 6.09 4.10
CA TYR A 103 19.01 6.92 2.93
C TYR A 103 19.90 6.19 1.94
N LEU A 104 19.55 6.20 0.65
CA LEU A 104 20.36 5.61 -0.39
C LEU A 104 21.74 6.27 -0.50
N SER A 105 22.80 5.47 -0.57
CA SER A 105 24.16 5.97 -0.79
C SER A 105 24.47 6.29 -2.25
N GLU A 106 23.68 5.76 -3.18
CA GLU A 106 23.89 5.83 -4.63
C GLU A 106 22.56 5.85 -5.39
N ASP A 107 22.62 6.15 -6.68
CA ASP A 107 21.49 5.94 -7.58
C ASP A 107 21.28 4.44 -7.81
N VAL A 108 20.03 3.98 -7.80
CA VAL A 108 19.70 2.58 -8.03
C VAL A 108 18.60 2.43 -9.09
N TRP A 109 18.60 1.29 -9.77
CA TRP A 109 17.51 0.89 -10.65
C TRP A 109 16.72 -0.23 -9.97
N ALA A 110 15.41 -0.06 -9.85
CA ALA A 110 14.55 -1.05 -9.22
C ALA A 110 13.19 -1.14 -9.92
N ASP A 111 12.55 -2.30 -9.76
CA ASP A 111 11.18 -2.57 -10.20
C ASP A 111 10.22 -2.02 -9.14
N VAL A 112 9.64 -0.85 -9.46
CA VAL A 112 8.79 -0.10 -8.55
C VAL A 112 7.59 0.45 -9.30
N ARG A 113 6.53 0.72 -8.55
CA ARG A 113 5.36 1.46 -9.04
C ARG A 113 5.36 2.87 -8.48
N ILE A 114 4.84 3.82 -9.24
CA ILE A 114 4.71 5.21 -8.79
C ILE A 114 3.35 5.37 -8.11
N LEU A 115 3.32 5.95 -6.91
CA LEU A 115 2.08 6.38 -6.28
C LEU A 115 1.52 7.58 -7.02
N VAL A 116 0.34 7.41 -7.61
CA VAL A 116 -0.42 8.45 -8.27
C VAL A 116 -1.71 8.63 -7.47
N PRO A 117 -1.86 9.71 -6.69
CA PRO A 117 -2.94 9.87 -5.71
C PRO A 117 -4.29 10.24 -6.36
N LYS A 118 -4.63 9.57 -7.46
CA LYS A 118 -5.82 9.79 -8.28
C LYS A 118 -6.48 8.45 -8.56
N ILE A 119 -7.74 8.32 -8.19
CA ILE A 119 -8.51 7.08 -8.31
C ILE A 119 -9.89 7.35 -8.91
N SER A 120 -10.43 6.38 -9.63
CA SER A 120 -11.79 6.39 -10.13
C SER A 120 -12.62 5.47 -9.25
N LEU A 121 -13.76 5.97 -8.79
CA LEU A 121 -14.77 5.16 -8.13
C LEU A 121 -15.81 4.74 -9.14
N ASP A 122 -16.25 3.49 -9.06
CA ASP A 122 -17.44 3.04 -9.77
C ASP A 122 -18.63 3.95 -9.41
N PRO A 123 -19.36 4.48 -10.40
CA PRO A 123 -20.56 5.29 -10.18
C PRO A 123 -21.71 4.53 -9.51
N LEU A 124 -21.63 3.21 -9.32
CA LEU A 124 -22.56 2.49 -8.44
C LEU A 124 -22.62 3.16 -7.06
N ASP A 125 -23.82 3.67 -6.73
CA ASP A 125 -24.07 4.62 -5.63
C ASP A 125 -23.57 4.12 -4.26
N GLN A 126 -23.49 2.81 -4.05
CA GLN A 126 -23.03 2.25 -2.77
C GLN A 126 -21.52 2.45 -2.55
N CYS A 127 -20.68 2.23 -3.56
CA CYS A 127 -19.22 2.33 -3.43
C CYS A 127 -18.80 3.76 -3.12
N SER A 128 -19.33 4.70 -3.92
CA SER A 128 -18.99 6.11 -3.79
C SER A 128 -19.45 6.68 -2.45
N ARG A 129 -20.60 6.22 -1.91
CA ARG A 129 -21.12 6.70 -0.63
C ARG A 129 -20.31 6.18 0.57
N GLU A 130 -19.95 4.90 0.59
CA GLU A 130 -19.23 4.32 1.74
C GLU A 130 -17.73 4.59 1.74
N TYR A 131 -17.08 4.54 0.57
CA TYR A 131 -15.62 4.57 0.51
C TYR A 131 -15.07 5.93 0.05
N GLY A 132 -15.91 6.80 -0.54
CA GLY A 132 -15.47 8.10 -1.06
C GLY A 132 -14.85 9.02 -0.01
N GLU A 133 -15.53 9.22 1.13
CA GLU A 133 -15.00 10.04 2.23
C GLU A 133 -13.72 9.43 2.87
N PRO A 134 -13.66 8.14 3.21
CA PRO A 134 -12.42 7.49 3.67
C PRO A 134 -11.23 7.67 2.73
N LEU A 135 -11.44 7.56 1.42
CA LEU A 135 -10.39 7.76 0.41
C LEU A 135 -9.93 9.22 0.34
N ALA A 136 -10.88 10.16 0.43
CA ALA A 136 -10.55 11.59 0.51
C ALA A 136 -9.78 11.92 1.80
N ARG A 137 -10.11 11.28 2.94
CA ARG A 137 -9.35 11.41 4.19
C ARG A 137 -7.91 10.90 4.07
N LEU A 138 -7.68 9.83 3.30
CA LEU A 138 -6.32 9.39 2.95
C LEU A 138 -5.57 10.37 2.04
N GLY A 139 -6.26 11.37 1.48
CA GLY A 139 -5.70 12.38 0.57
C GLY A 139 -5.79 12.01 -0.91
N LEU A 140 -6.52 10.93 -1.27
CA LEU A 140 -6.68 10.53 -2.67
C LEU A 140 -7.73 11.39 -3.37
N SER A 141 -7.42 11.82 -4.60
CA SER A 141 -8.34 12.57 -5.45
C SER A 141 -9.24 11.63 -6.26
N ILE A 142 -10.56 11.83 -6.19
CA ILE A 142 -11.52 11.05 -6.97
C ILE A 142 -11.72 11.69 -8.34
N ALA A 143 -11.42 10.96 -9.41
CA ALA A 143 -11.52 11.44 -10.78
C ALA A 143 -11.85 10.31 -11.75
N ARG A 144 -12.78 10.56 -12.67
CA ARG A 144 -13.34 9.54 -13.59
C ARG A 144 -12.33 8.98 -14.59
N ASP A 145 -11.28 9.72 -14.90
CA ASP A 145 -10.23 9.37 -15.86
C ASP A 145 -9.00 8.72 -15.22
N ALA A 146 -9.05 8.40 -13.92
CA ALA A 146 -7.95 7.75 -13.25
C ALA A 146 -7.72 6.31 -13.76
N ARG A 147 -6.45 5.93 -13.88
CA ARG A 147 -6.05 4.55 -14.24
C ARG A 147 -6.31 3.56 -13.10
N SER A 148 -6.22 4.03 -11.86
CA SER A 148 -6.55 3.25 -10.67
C SER A 148 -8.06 3.28 -10.45
N ARG A 149 -8.69 2.12 -10.36
CA ARG A 149 -10.15 1.96 -10.31
C ARG A 149 -10.55 1.17 -9.07
N ILE A 150 -11.51 1.68 -8.33
CA ILE A 150 -12.15 0.93 -7.24
C ILE A 150 -13.56 0.59 -7.69
N LEU A 151 -13.84 -0.71 -7.77
CA LEU A 151 -15.10 -1.25 -8.23
C LEU A 151 -15.80 -1.98 -7.09
N CYS A 152 -17.10 -1.77 -7.00
CA CYS A 152 -17.94 -2.46 -6.04
C CYS A 152 -18.82 -3.45 -6.79
N LEU A 153 -18.59 -4.75 -6.59
CA LEU A 153 -19.25 -5.81 -7.36
C LEU A 153 -20.13 -6.67 -6.44
N ALA A 154 -21.32 -7.02 -6.91
CA ALA A 154 -22.18 -7.98 -6.24
C ALA A 154 -21.76 -9.42 -6.55
N ARG A 155 -22.23 -10.37 -5.75
CA ARG A 155 -22.01 -11.80 -5.99
C ARG A 155 -22.51 -12.19 -7.38
N GLY A 156 -21.64 -12.80 -8.19
CA GLY A 156 -21.94 -13.23 -9.56
C GLY A 156 -21.65 -12.19 -10.65
N ASP A 157 -21.30 -10.95 -10.28
CA ASP A 157 -20.84 -9.97 -11.25
C ASP A 157 -19.47 -10.37 -11.82
N ARG A 158 -19.29 -10.17 -13.12
CA ARG A 158 -18.03 -10.47 -13.80
C ARG A 158 -17.10 -9.28 -13.74
N LEU A 159 -15.94 -9.46 -13.10
CA LEU A 159 -14.83 -8.53 -13.23
C LEU A 159 -14.31 -8.56 -14.68
N THR A 160 -14.36 -7.41 -15.35
CA THR A 160 -13.78 -7.26 -16.70
C THR A 160 -12.58 -6.34 -16.63
N ILE A 161 -11.38 -6.90 -16.75
CA ILE A 161 -10.12 -6.15 -16.82
C ILE A 161 -9.88 -5.77 -18.30
N ASN A 162 -10.29 -4.56 -18.66
CA ASN A 162 -10.23 -4.06 -20.05
C ASN A 162 -8.99 -3.21 -20.33
N ASP A 163 -8.25 -2.85 -19.29
CA ASP A 163 -7.08 -1.99 -19.35
C ASP A 163 -5.95 -2.65 -18.53
N PRO A 164 -4.90 -3.19 -19.18
CA PRO A 164 -3.79 -3.86 -18.50
C PRO A 164 -2.88 -2.87 -17.75
N ASP A 165 -2.98 -1.58 -18.03
CA ASP A 165 -2.21 -0.52 -17.36
C ASP A 165 -2.98 0.09 -16.17
N ALA A 166 -4.23 -0.35 -15.95
CA ALA A 166 -5.06 0.03 -14.83
C ALA A 166 -4.80 -0.90 -13.63
N SER A 167 -4.83 -0.31 -12.43
CA SER A 167 -4.87 -1.07 -11.18
C SER A 167 -6.29 -1.08 -10.64
N TYR A 168 -6.73 -2.23 -10.11
CA TYR A 168 -8.09 -2.43 -9.65
C TYR A 168 -8.12 -2.79 -8.17
N LEU A 169 -9.05 -2.20 -7.42
CA LEU A 169 -9.44 -2.64 -6.09
C LEU A 169 -10.92 -3.03 -6.13
N ILE A 170 -11.21 -4.29 -5.86
CA ILE A 170 -12.55 -4.86 -5.97
C ILE A 170 -13.11 -5.11 -4.58
N ILE A 171 -14.24 -4.48 -4.30
CA ILE A 171 -14.94 -4.51 -3.03
C ILE A 171 -16.27 -5.25 -3.24
N PRO A 172 -16.58 -6.31 -2.47
CA PRO A 172 -17.88 -6.95 -2.54
C PRO A 172 -18.98 -6.05 -1.94
N THR A 173 -20.17 -6.04 -2.54
CA THR A 173 -21.31 -5.19 -2.12
C THR A 173 -22.36 -5.86 -1.23
N GLY A 174 -22.43 -7.20 -1.20
CA GLY A 174 -23.26 -7.96 -0.24
C GLY A 174 -22.52 -8.23 1.07
N MET A 175 -23.13 -8.50 2.24
CA MET A 175 -24.48 -8.36 2.82
C MET A 175 -24.28 -8.10 4.33
N ASP A 176 -25.34 -7.61 5.00
CA ASP A 176 -25.53 -7.37 6.44
C ASP A 176 -24.44 -6.57 7.19
N SER A 177 -24.88 -5.52 7.89
CA SER A 177 -24.08 -4.50 8.58
C SER A 177 -23.23 -5.00 9.77
N GLY A 178 -23.06 -6.31 9.92
CA GLY A 178 -22.31 -6.96 11.00
C GLY A 178 -20.84 -7.19 10.66
N TYR A 179 -20.04 -6.13 10.65
CA TYR A 179 -18.59 -6.29 10.55
C TYR A 179 -18.04 -7.07 11.75
N LYS A 180 -17.19 -8.04 11.46
CA LYS A 180 -16.48 -8.89 12.43
C LYS A 180 -15.04 -8.41 12.57
N ASP A 181 -14.51 -8.52 13.78
CA ASP A 181 -13.10 -8.28 14.06
C ASP A 181 -12.30 -9.56 13.74
N TYR A 182 -11.27 -9.43 12.91
CA TYR A 182 -10.33 -10.48 12.57
C TYR A 182 -8.94 -10.12 13.06
N LEU A 183 -8.22 -11.09 13.64
CA LEU A 183 -6.77 -10.98 13.79
C LEU A 183 -6.13 -11.47 12.49
N VAL A 184 -5.29 -10.65 11.89
CA VAL A 184 -4.55 -11.02 10.68
C VAL A 184 -3.34 -11.84 11.08
N ASP A 185 -3.26 -13.06 10.55
CA ASP A 185 -2.11 -13.94 10.79
C ASP A 185 -1.09 -13.86 9.67
N HIS A 186 0.14 -14.23 9.99
CA HIS A 186 1.21 -14.39 9.03
C HIS A 186 1.01 -15.68 8.22
N VAL A 187 0.85 -15.56 6.91
CA VAL A 187 1.12 -16.71 6.03
C VAL A 187 2.65 -16.81 5.89
N GLY A 188 3.22 -17.91 6.39
CA GLY A 188 4.63 -18.23 6.20
C GLY A 188 5.01 -18.28 4.72
N GLY A 189 6.03 -17.50 4.34
CA GLY A 189 6.58 -17.44 2.98
C GLY A 189 6.21 -16.14 2.25
N TYR A 190 7.16 -15.21 2.22
CA TYR A 190 7.25 -13.96 1.44
C TYR A 190 6.22 -13.82 0.28
N ARG A 191 5.56 -12.66 0.05
CA ARG A 191 6.19 -11.55 -0.73
C ARG A 191 5.37 -10.25 -0.80
N HIS A 192 4.20 -10.12 -0.17
CA HIS A 192 3.38 -8.91 -0.38
C HIS A 192 3.53 -7.87 0.75
N PRO A 193 3.93 -6.62 0.43
CA PRO A 193 4.04 -5.54 1.41
C PRO A 193 2.77 -5.32 2.24
N ILE A 194 1.59 -5.41 1.61
CA ILE A 194 0.28 -5.29 2.29
C ILE A 194 0.14 -6.27 3.46
N ALA A 195 0.56 -7.52 3.25
CA ALA A 195 0.48 -8.56 4.28
C ALA A 195 1.41 -8.23 5.46
N ALA A 196 2.63 -7.77 5.18
CA ALA A 196 3.60 -7.37 6.20
C ALA A 196 3.09 -6.20 7.05
N LEU A 197 2.40 -5.24 6.43
CA LEU A 197 1.81 -4.09 7.12
C LEU A 197 0.66 -4.48 8.05
N LEU A 198 -0.16 -5.45 7.65
CA LEU A 198 -1.36 -5.90 8.37
C LEU A 198 -1.09 -6.99 9.42
N MET A 199 0.03 -7.71 9.32
CA MET A 199 0.34 -8.86 10.16
C MET A 199 0.25 -8.55 11.67
N GLY A 200 -0.49 -9.40 12.40
CA GLY A 200 -0.68 -9.27 13.84
C GLY A 200 -1.65 -8.16 14.25
N ARG A 201 -2.29 -7.49 13.29
CA ARG A 201 -3.24 -6.40 13.55
C ARG A 201 -4.67 -6.90 13.54
N ARG A 202 -5.51 -6.18 14.29
CA ARG A 202 -6.96 -6.39 14.23
C ARG A 202 -7.51 -5.58 13.07
N VAL A 203 -8.34 -6.22 12.27
CA VAL A 203 -9.02 -5.61 11.13
C VAL A 203 -10.49 -5.94 11.15
N ARG A 204 -11.31 -5.09 10.52
CA ARG A 204 -12.75 -5.33 10.38
C ARG A 204 -13.16 -5.70 8.97
N CYS A 205 -13.95 -6.76 8.87
CA CYS A 205 -14.53 -7.22 7.62
C CYS A 205 -15.95 -7.75 7.82
N GLY A 206 -16.82 -7.56 6.84
CA GLY A 206 -18.17 -8.13 6.81
C GLY A 206 -18.15 -9.64 6.58
N ASP A 207 -19.29 -10.19 6.19
CA ASP A 207 -19.38 -11.60 5.85
C ASP A 207 -18.55 -11.94 4.60
N GLN A 208 -17.99 -13.14 4.61
CA GLN A 208 -17.21 -13.65 3.49
C GLN A 208 -18.17 -14.00 2.35
N GLU A 209 -17.83 -13.53 1.16
CA GLU A 209 -18.56 -13.88 -0.06
C GLU A 209 -17.89 -15.09 -0.72
N ASP A 210 -18.71 -16.00 -1.23
CA ASP A 210 -18.25 -17.05 -2.14
C ASP A 210 -17.92 -16.39 -3.49
N LEU A 211 -16.69 -15.92 -3.64
CA LEU A 211 -16.21 -15.31 -4.88
C LEU A 211 -15.62 -16.37 -5.81
N GLU A 212 -16.14 -16.43 -7.04
CA GLU A 212 -15.51 -17.17 -8.13
C GLU A 212 -14.35 -16.32 -8.68
N LEU A 213 -13.12 -16.68 -8.33
CA LEU A 213 -11.92 -15.97 -8.77
C LEU A 213 -11.22 -16.69 -9.94
N PRO A 214 -10.49 -15.96 -10.80
CA PRO A 214 -9.61 -16.56 -11.81
C PRO A 214 -8.59 -17.54 -11.18
N LYS A 215 -8.20 -18.57 -11.92
CA LYS A 215 -7.27 -19.63 -11.46
C LYS A 215 -5.93 -19.12 -10.92
N ASP A 216 -5.47 -17.98 -11.42
CA ASP A 216 -4.17 -17.39 -11.07
C ASP A 216 -4.27 -16.38 -9.90
N SER A 217 -5.38 -16.42 -9.15
CA SER A 217 -5.58 -15.57 -7.98
C SER A 217 -4.83 -16.12 -6.77
N GLU A 218 -4.07 -15.26 -6.10
CA GLU A 218 -3.27 -15.62 -4.93
C GLU A 218 -3.81 -14.95 -3.66
N ILE A 219 -3.93 -15.68 -2.56
CA ILE A 219 -4.29 -15.09 -1.26
C ILE A 219 -3.09 -14.34 -0.71
N ILE A 220 -3.24 -13.04 -0.44
CA ILE A 220 -2.17 -12.23 0.15
C ILE A 220 -2.44 -11.85 1.62
N VAL A 221 -3.70 -11.84 2.07
CA VAL A 221 -4.06 -11.57 3.48
C VAL A 221 -5.07 -12.60 3.96
N ARG A 222 -4.85 -13.15 5.17
CA ARG A 222 -5.68 -14.17 5.80
C ARG A 222 -5.91 -13.85 7.28
N SER A 223 -7.08 -14.19 7.82
CA SER A 223 -7.32 -14.20 9.26
C SER A 223 -6.63 -15.40 9.94
N SER A 224 -6.42 -15.31 11.25
CA SER A 224 -5.93 -16.41 12.09
C SER A 224 -6.80 -17.67 12.02
N ASP A 225 -8.09 -17.51 11.71
CA ASP A 225 -9.04 -18.62 11.59
C ASP A 225 -9.03 -19.29 10.21
N GLY A 226 -8.18 -18.81 9.30
CA GLY A 226 -8.01 -19.40 7.97
C GLY A 226 -8.73 -18.67 6.83
N ASN A 227 -9.58 -17.68 7.14
CA ASN A 227 -10.40 -17.00 6.13
C ASN A 227 -9.55 -16.06 5.28
N ALA A 228 -9.71 -16.14 3.96
CA ALA A 228 -9.04 -15.22 3.04
C ALA A 228 -9.72 -13.84 3.08
N LEU A 229 -8.93 -12.80 3.33
CA LEU A 229 -9.42 -11.42 3.44
C LEU A 229 -9.10 -10.62 2.17
N LEU A 230 -7.98 -10.90 1.52
CA LEU A 230 -7.56 -10.21 0.31
C LEU A 230 -6.80 -11.13 -0.64
N TYR A 231 -7.16 -11.05 -1.92
CA TYR A 231 -6.53 -11.75 -3.03
C TYR A 231 -5.83 -10.76 -3.95
N ASN A 232 -4.82 -11.24 -4.66
CA ASN A 232 -4.09 -10.55 -5.72
C ASN A 232 -4.23 -11.33 -7.03
N ILE A 233 -4.41 -10.62 -8.14
CA ILE A 233 -4.40 -11.13 -9.51
C ILE A 233 -3.35 -10.35 -10.31
N TYR A 234 -2.24 -11.02 -10.65
CA TYR A 234 -1.09 -10.49 -11.43
C TYR A 234 -0.54 -9.13 -10.97
N ASP A 235 -0.63 -8.81 -9.67
CA ASP A 235 -0.32 -7.51 -9.09
C ASP A 235 -1.13 -6.34 -9.67
N ILE A 236 -2.14 -6.58 -10.51
CA ILE A 236 -2.95 -5.51 -11.14
C ILE A 236 -4.30 -5.36 -10.46
N ALA A 237 -4.84 -6.42 -9.86
CA ALA A 237 -6.13 -6.38 -9.19
C ALA A 237 -6.05 -6.96 -7.78
N TYR A 238 -6.60 -6.22 -6.83
CA TYR A 238 -6.76 -6.62 -5.44
C TYR A 238 -8.24 -6.87 -5.17
N VAL A 239 -8.60 -8.08 -4.75
CA VAL A 239 -10.00 -8.47 -4.56
C VAL A 239 -10.22 -8.84 -3.10
N PHE A 240 -11.14 -8.16 -2.43
CA PHE A 240 -11.47 -8.50 -1.05
C PHE A 240 -12.37 -9.74 -0.99
N GLY A 241 -12.05 -10.67 -0.08
CA GLY A 241 -12.88 -11.87 0.16
C GLY A 241 -14.14 -11.61 0.99
N CYS A 242 -14.16 -10.48 1.70
CA CYS A 242 -15.25 -10.00 2.54
C CYS A 242 -15.27 -8.47 2.43
N LYS A 243 -16.39 -7.82 2.73
CA LYS A 243 -16.47 -6.36 2.62
C LYS A 243 -15.62 -5.69 3.73
N PRO A 244 -14.53 -4.95 3.42
CA PRO A 244 -13.69 -4.35 4.44
C PRO A 244 -14.38 -3.13 5.07
N TRP A 245 -14.14 -2.91 6.37
CA TRP A 245 -14.59 -1.69 7.03
C TRP A 245 -13.82 -0.48 6.45
N PRO A 246 -14.50 0.59 5.99
CA PRO A 246 -13.84 1.67 5.25
C PRO A 246 -12.75 2.42 6.03
N GLU A 247 -12.86 2.46 7.36
CA GLU A 247 -11.86 3.12 8.21
C GLU A 247 -10.68 2.23 8.64
N ASP A 248 -10.74 0.94 8.34
CA ASP A 248 -9.76 -0.03 8.80
C ASP A 248 -8.54 -0.09 7.86
N LEU A 249 -7.39 -0.50 8.41
CA LEU A 249 -6.16 -0.69 7.64
C LEU A 249 -6.34 -1.73 6.53
N LEU A 250 -7.23 -2.70 6.70
CA LEU A 250 -7.57 -3.69 5.67
C LEU A 250 -8.03 -3.02 4.37
N PHE A 251 -8.73 -1.89 4.43
CA PHE A 251 -9.10 -1.12 3.25
C PHE A 251 -8.01 -0.12 2.82
N LYS A 252 -7.51 0.66 3.78
CA LYS A 252 -6.64 1.82 3.51
C LYS A 252 -5.34 1.42 2.83
N ILE A 253 -4.71 0.32 3.26
CA ILE A 253 -3.44 -0.13 2.71
C ILE A 253 -3.61 -0.58 1.24
N PRO A 254 -4.51 -1.52 0.89
CA PRO A 254 -4.74 -1.88 -0.52
C PRO A 254 -5.15 -0.69 -1.40
N ALA A 255 -5.88 0.29 -0.89
CA ALA A 255 -6.23 1.50 -1.65
C ALA A 255 -4.98 2.29 -2.10
N ILE A 256 -3.95 2.38 -1.25
CA ILE A 256 -2.66 3.01 -1.60
C ILE A 256 -1.89 2.19 -2.64
N TYR A 257 -1.95 0.86 -2.57
CA TYR A 257 -1.29 0.01 -3.58
C TYR A 257 -2.01 0.05 -4.92
N ALA A 258 -3.34 0.08 -4.90
CA ALA A 258 -4.18 0.22 -6.10
C ALA A 258 -4.04 1.60 -6.74
N SER A 259 -3.69 2.65 -5.98
CA SER A 259 -3.39 3.99 -6.52
C SER A 259 -1.96 4.10 -7.07
N THR A 260 -1.35 2.99 -7.48
CA THR A 260 -0.05 3.00 -8.16
C THR A 260 -0.16 2.67 -9.65
N VAL A 261 0.81 3.13 -10.42
CA VAL A 261 0.97 2.78 -11.85
C VAL A 261 2.35 2.20 -12.10
N ALA A 262 2.45 1.32 -13.11
CA ALA A 262 3.74 0.89 -13.63
C ALA A 262 4.54 2.13 -14.12
N GLY A 263 5.82 2.17 -13.74
CA GLY A 263 6.74 3.25 -14.11
C GLY A 263 7.56 2.94 -15.35
#